data_AF-A0A7S2RD26-F1
#
_entry.id   AF-A0A7S2RD26-F1
#
_cell.length_a   1.000
_cell.length_b   1.000
_cell.length_c   1.000
_cell.angle_alpha   90.00
_cell.angle_beta   90.00
_cell.angle_gamma   90.00
#
_symmetry.space_group_name_H-M   'P 1'
#
loop_
_entity.id
_entity.type
_entity.pdbx_description
1 polymer ?
#
loop_
_entity_poly.entity_id
_entity_poly.type
_entity_poly.pdbx_seq_one_letter_code
_entity_poly.pdbx_strand_id
1 'polypeptide(L)'
;FRYYSGKDFALVVLGGVGGLVNGAALPVFSILLGNLYNEMQAPDVDIMHVGSKYSLWLVYLAIVTFVFSTIQMGCFTLTSEKLVIRIRKEYLLSVLRQDISWFDSRKNGELSAKLAENTVLVRDGVGTK
;
A
#
# COMPACT_ATOMS: atom_id res chain seq x y z
N PHE A 1 -1.52 -15.44 9.59
CA PHE A 1 -1.25 -16.18 8.33
C PHE A 1 -2.09 -17.46 8.10
N ARG A 2 -2.86 -17.98 9.07
CA ARG A 2 -3.60 -19.26 8.92
C ARG A 2 -4.95 -19.20 8.16
N TYR A 3 -5.35 -18.02 7.66
CA TYR A 3 -6.61 -17.83 6.91
C TYR A 3 -6.42 -17.16 5.54
N TYR A 4 -5.19 -17.00 5.06
CA TYR A 4 -4.97 -16.44 3.73
C TYR A 4 -5.21 -17.52 2.68
N SER A 5 -6.27 -17.37 1.88
CA SER A 5 -6.40 -18.13 0.63
C SER A 5 -5.22 -17.75 -0.26
N GLY A 6 -4.65 -18.71 -1.02
CA GLY A 6 -3.48 -18.45 -1.86
C GLY A 6 -3.65 -17.24 -2.81
N LYS A 7 -4.89 -16.94 -3.20
CA LYS A 7 -5.26 -15.76 -3.99
C LYS A 7 -5.09 -14.44 -3.24
N ASP A 8 -5.44 -14.39 -1.95
CA ASP A 8 -5.23 -13.18 -1.14
C ASP A 8 -3.73 -12.96 -0.91
N PHE A 9 -2.94 -14.03 -0.79
CA PHE A 9 -1.50 -13.93 -0.59
C PHE A 9 -0.80 -13.43 -1.86
N ALA A 10 -1.24 -13.92 -3.02
CA ALA A 10 -0.78 -13.42 -4.31
C ALA A 10 -1.08 -11.91 -4.48
N LEU A 11 -2.25 -11.42 -4.05
CA LEU A 11 -2.59 -10.00 -4.10
C LEU A 11 -1.67 -9.14 -3.21
N VAL A 12 -1.34 -9.62 -2.01
CA VAL A 12 -0.40 -8.94 -1.10
C VAL A 12 1.00 -8.90 -1.66
N VAL A 13 1.49 -10.01 -2.22
CA VAL A 13 2.81 -10.07 -2.86
C VAL A 13 2.87 -9.14 -4.07
N LEU A 14 1.84 -9.13 -4.92
CA LEU A 14 1.76 -8.24 -6.07
C LEU A 14 1.78 -6.76 -5.65
N GLY A 15 1.00 -6.39 -4.62
CA GLY A 15 1.02 -5.05 -4.05
C GLY A 15 2.38 -4.68 -3.45
N GLY A 16 3.04 -5.62 -2.78
CA GLY A 16 4.39 -5.45 -2.24
C GLY A 16 5.44 -5.18 -3.31
N VAL A 17 5.42 -5.93 -4.42
CA VAL A 17 6.29 -5.70 -5.57
C VAL A 17 6.03 -4.32 -6.19
N GLY A 18 4.76 -3.92 -6.33
CA GLY A 18 4.41 -2.57 -6.81
C GLY A 18 4.94 -1.46 -5.90
N GLY A 19 4.93 -1.68 -4.58
CA GLY A 19 5.52 -0.77 -3.61
C GLY A 19 7.03 -0.63 -3.70
N LEU A 20 7.75 -1.72 -3.97
CA LEU A 20 9.20 -1.67 -4.19
C LEU A 20 9.55 -0.83 -5.43
N VAL A 21 8.79 -1.01 -6.52
CA VAL A 21 8.96 -0.21 -7.74
C VAL A 21 8.69 1.27 -7.48
N ASN A 22 7.61 1.59 -6.75
CA ASN A 22 7.29 2.97 -6.40
C ASN A 22 8.36 3.59 -5.48
N GLY A 23 8.88 2.83 -4.49
CA GLY A 23 9.96 3.29 -3.62
C GLY A 23 11.28 3.54 -4.37
N ALA A 24 11.58 2.74 -5.41
CA ALA A 24 12.74 2.94 -6.26
C ALA A 24 12.59 4.11 -7.26
N ALA A 25 11.40 4.70 -7.41
CA ALA A 25 11.18 5.80 -8.34
C ALA A 25 12.02 7.04 -8.01
N LEU A 26 12.13 7.40 -6.72
CA LEU A 26 12.88 8.56 -6.26
C LEU A 26 14.39 8.47 -6.55
N PRO A 27 15.10 7.35 -6.23
CA PRO A 27 16.51 7.22 -6.59
C PRO A 27 16.72 7.17 -8.11
N VAL A 28 15.84 6.51 -8.87
CA VAL A 28 15.95 6.49 -10.34
C VAL A 28 15.79 7.90 -10.92
N PHE A 29 14.84 8.68 -10.41
CA PHE A 29 14.68 10.08 -10.78
C PHE A 29 15.93 10.92 -10.47
N SER A 30 16.54 10.71 -9.30
CA SER A 30 17.78 11.38 -8.91
C SER A 30 18.95 11.04 -9.85
N ILE A 31 19.10 9.78 -10.26
CA ILE A 31 20.16 9.36 -11.19
C ILE A 31 19.93 9.96 -12.59
N LEU A 32 18.69 9.98 -13.08
CA LEU A 32 18.34 10.62 -14.36
C LEU A 32 18.71 12.10 -14.38
N LEU A 33 18.40 12.83 -13.30
CA LEU A 33 18.80 14.24 -13.18
C LEU A 33 20.31 14.41 -13.09
N GLY A 34 21.02 13.54 -12.37
CA GLY A 34 22.47 13.56 -12.29
C GLY A 34 23.13 13.38 -13.65
N ASN A 35 22.64 12.42 -14.44
CA ASN A 35 23.14 12.17 -15.80
C ASN A 35 22.83 13.31 -16.76
N LEU A 36 21.61 13.87 -16.68
CA LEU A 36 21.23 15.07 -17.45
C LEU A 36 22.18 16.23 -17.16
N TYR A 37 22.44 16.52 -15.87
CA TYR A 37 23.31 17.61 -15.47
C TYR A 37 24.75 17.40 -15.97
N ASN A 38 25.27 16.17 -15.89
CA ASN A 38 26.61 15.84 -16.35
C ASN A 38 26.76 15.96 -17.88
N GLU A 39 25.76 15.52 -18.65
CA GLU A 39 25.77 15.65 -20.13
C GLU A 39 25.62 17.10 -20.59
N MET A 40 24.88 17.93 -19.85
CA MET A 40 24.76 19.37 -20.15
C MET A 40 26.04 20.16 -19.92
N GLN A 41 26.99 19.63 -19.13
CA GLN A 41 28.28 20.29 -18.87
C GLN A 41 29.37 19.92 -19.90
N ALA A 42 29.12 18.95 -20.78
CA ALA A 42 30.10 18.54 -21.78
C ALA A 42 30.25 19.61 -22.89
N PRO A 43 31.48 19.94 -23.32
CA PRO A 43 31.71 20.88 -24.42
C PRO A 43 31.19 20.30 -25.75
N ASP A 44 30.55 21.14 -26.58
CA ASP A 44 29.97 20.82 -27.90
C ASP A 44 28.74 19.88 -27.94
N VAL A 45 27.95 19.83 -26.87
CA VAL A 45 26.70 19.03 -26.86
C VAL A 45 25.47 19.85 -27.25
N ASP A 46 24.63 19.28 -28.12
CA ASP A 46 23.31 19.82 -28.43
C ASP A 46 22.33 19.61 -27.25
N ILE A 47 22.27 20.62 -26.39
CA ILE A 47 21.47 20.65 -25.16
C ILE A 47 20.00 20.34 -25.45
N MET A 48 19.49 20.76 -26.61
CA MET A 48 18.09 20.56 -26.99
C MET A 48 17.78 19.07 -27.22
N HIS A 49 18.71 18.36 -27.87
CA HIS A 49 18.56 16.93 -28.14
C HIS A 49 18.66 16.10 -26.85
N VAL A 50 19.61 16.43 -25.98
CA VAL A 50 19.78 15.78 -24.67
C VAL A 50 18.57 16.01 -23.77
N GLY A 51 18.09 17.25 -23.67
CA GLY A 51 16.90 17.59 -22.90
C GLY A 51 15.65 16.85 -23.36
N SER A 52 15.44 16.73 -24.68
CA SER A 52 14.30 15.99 -25.25
C SER A 52 14.36 14.50 -24.91
N LYS A 53 15.55 13.88 -25.00
CA LYS A 53 15.78 12.47 -24.65
C LYS A 53 15.44 12.20 -23.17
N TYR A 54 15.98 13.00 -22.25
CA TYR A 54 15.74 12.81 -20.81
C TYR A 54 14.31 13.14 -20.40
N SER A 55 13.66 14.12 -21.06
CA SER A 55 12.24 14.42 -20.86
C SER A 55 11.35 13.21 -21.20
N LEU A 56 11.63 12.50 -22.30
CA LEU A 56 10.90 11.27 -22.64
C LEU A 56 11.11 10.17 -21.58
N TRP A 57 12.34 9.98 -21.09
CA TRP A 57 12.61 9.03 -19.99
C TRP A 57 11.83 9.34 -18.72
N LEU A 58 11.70 10.62 -18.35
CA LEU A 58 10.90 11.06 -17.21
C LEU A 58 9.41 10.77 -17.41
N VAL A 59 8.88 10.96 -18.62
CA VAL A 59 7.49 10.61 -18.95
C VAL A 59 7.27 9.10 -18.83
N TYR A 60 8.18 8.27 -19.34
CA TYR A 60 8.08 6.82 -19.17
C TYR A 60 8.10 6.41 -17.69
N LEU A 61 8.99 7.00 -16.90
CA LEU A 61 9.05 6.75 -15.46
C LEU A 61 7.72 7.12 -14.78
N ALA A 62 7.15 8.28 -15.09
CA ALA A 62 5.88 8.73 -14.52
C ALA A 62 4.72 7.78 -14.84
N ILE A 63 4.63 7.28 -16.07
CA ILE A 63 3.59 6.33 -16.47
C ILE A 63 3.75 5.01 -15.69
N VAL A 64 4.97 4.48 -15.60
CA VAL A 64 5.25 3.25 -14.87
C VAL A 64 4.88 3.41 -13.40
N THR A 65 5.37 4.45 -12.73
CA THR A 65 5.11 4.66 -11.30
C THR A 65 3.63 4.88 -11.02
N PHE A 66 2.90 5.57 -11.90
CA PHE A 66 1.46 5.75 -11.78
C PHE A 66 0.69 4.43 -11.83
N VAL A 67 1.00 3.56 -12.81
CA VAL A 67 0.36 2.25 -12.95
C VAL A 67 0.66 1.36 -11.73
N PHE A 68 1.93 1.25 -11.34
CA PHE A 68 2.32 0.43 -10.19
C PHE A 68 1.77 0.97 -8.87
N SER A 69 1.72 2.29 -8.67
CA SER A 69 1.12 2.91 -7.48
C SER A 69 -0.37 2.62 -7.39
N THR A 70 -1.10 2.69 -8.51
CA THR A 70 -2.54 2.42 -8.55
C THR A 70 -2.82 0.95 -8.22
N ILE A 71 -2.04 0.02 -8.80
CA ILE A 71 -2.14 -1.41 -8.52
C ILE A 71 -1.83 -1.69 -7.04
N GLN A 72 -0.75 -1.09 -6.53
CA GLN A 72 -0.36 -1.22 -5.13
C GLN A 72 -1.49 -0.79 -4.19
N MET A 73 -1.99 0.43 -4.35
CA MET A 73 -3.03 1.01 -3.50
C MET A 73 -4.34 0.21 -3.58
N GLY A 74 -4.74 -0.19 -4.79
CA GLY A 74 -5.91 -1.05 -5.00
C GLY A 74 -5.77 -2.41 -4.31
N CYS A 75 -4.61 -3.07 -4.45
CA CYS A 75 -4.38 -4.38 -3.83
C CYS A 75 -4.38 -4.31 -2.30
N PHE A 76 -3.73 -3.31 -1.70
CA PHE A 76 -3.74 -3.15 -0.24
C PHE A 76 -5.13 -2.79 0.31
N THR A 77 -5.89 -1.96 -0.41
CA THR A 77 -7.26 -1.59 -0.01
C THR A 77 -8.20 -2.79 -0.02
N LEU A 78 -8.21 -3.57 -1.11
CA LEU A 78 -9.03 -4.78 -1.21
C LEU A 78 -8.66 -5.81 -0.13
N THR A 79 -7.37 -5.91 0.18
CA THR A 79 -6.87 -6.83 1.20
C THR A 79 -7.29 -6.40 2.61
N SER A 80 -7.19 -5.11 2.93
CA SER A 80 -7.55 -4.59 4.25
C SER A 80 -9.05 -4.75 4.53
N GLU A 81 -9.91 -4.52 3.54
CA GLU A 81 -11.37 -4.74 3.66
C GLU A 81 -11.71 -6.20 3.98
N LYS A 82 -11.15 -7.15 3.22
CA LYS A 82 -11.35 -8.59 3.46
C LYS A 82 -10.89 -9.01 4.85
N LEU A 83 -9.74 -8.48 5.29
CA LEU A 83 -9.18 -8.76 6.59
C LEU A 83 -10.10 -8.27 7.72
N VAL A 84 -10.60 -7.03 7.59
CA VAL A 84 -11.52 -6.42 8.57
C VAL A 84 -12.81 -7.22 8.71
N ILE A 85 -13.41 -7.63 7.59
CA ILE A 85 -14.65 -8.43 7.61
C ILE A 85 -14.43 -9.76 8.33
N ARG A 86 -13.29 -10.43 8.07
CA ARG A 86 -12.96 -11.70 8.73
C ARG A 86 -12.75 -11.52 10.23
N ILE A 87 -12.02 -10.49 10.65
CA ILE A 87 -11.80 -10.18 12.07
C ILE A 87 -13.13 -9.91 12.77
N ARG A 88 -14.01 -9.09 12.17
CA ARG A 88 -15.34 -8.80 12.73
C ARG A 88 -16.16 -10.07 12.91
N LYS A 89 -16.13 -10.99 11.94
CA LYS A 89 -16.87 -12.26 12.02
C LYS A 89 -16.36 -13.14 13.16
N GLU A 90 -15.06 -13.39 13.24
CA GLU A 90 -14.47 -14.24 14.29
C GLU A 90 -14.61 -13.63 15.68
N TYR A 91 -14.49 -12.31 15.79
CA TYR A 91 -14.71 -11.60 17.05
C TYR A 91 -16.16 -11.73 17.52
N LEU A 92 -17.14 -11.50 16.63
CA LEU A 92 -18.55 -11.62 16.99
C LEU A 92 -18.92 -13.05 17.41
N LEU A 93 -18.40 -14.07 16.70
CA LEU A 93 -18.56 -15.47 17.10
C LEU A 93 -17.95 -15.77 18.48
N SER A 94 -16.80 -15.17 18.79
CA SER A 94 -16.13 -15.35 20.08
C SER A 94 -16.88 -14.65 21.21
N VAL A 95 -17.42 -13.45 20.97
CA VAL A 95 -18.24 -12.72 21.94
C VAL A 95 -19.53 -13.48 22.25
N LEU A 96 -20.21 -14.04 21.24
CA LEU A 96 -21.44 -14.83 21.44
C LEU A 96 -21.23 -16.13 22.24
N ARG A 97 -19.98 -16.59 22.40
CA ARG A 97 -19.63 -17.81 23.17
C ARG A 97 -19.16 -17.52 24.61
N GLN A 98 -19.12 -16.25 25.03
CA GLN A 98 -18.71 -15.86 26.39
C GLN A 98 -19.84 -16.06 27.41
N ASP A 99 -19.46 -16.33 28.66
CA ASP A 99 -20.40 -16.53 29.77
C ASP A 99 -21.07 -15.23 30.22
N ILE A 100 -22.27 -15.34 30.81
CA ILE A 100 -23.05 -14.19 31.29
C ILE A 100 -22.30 -13.34 32.34
N SER A 101 -21.48 -13.99 33.19
CA SER A 101 -20.65 -13.30 34.18
C SER A 101 -19.56 -12.42 33.54
N TRP A 102 -19.05 -12.82 32.38
CA TRP A 102 -18.10 -11.99 31.63
C TRP A 102 -18.79 -10.75 31.06
N PHE A 103 -20.04 -10.87 30.60
CA PHE A 103 -20.84 -9.74 30.14
C PHE A 103 -21.16 -8.75 31.26
N ASP A 104 -21.47 -9.24 32.46
CA ASP A 104 -21.83 -8.40 33.61
C ASP A 104 -20.63 -7.58 34.14
N SER A 105 -19.40 -8.06 33.90
CA SER A 105 -18.16 -7.35 34.24
C SER A 105 -17.80 -6.19 33.30
N ARG A 106 -18.52 -6.03 32.17
CA ARG A 106 -18.19 -5.07 31.10
C ARG A 106 -19.25 -3.97 31.01
N LYS A 107 -18.82 -2.73 30.72
CA LYS A 107 -19.77 -1.63 30.49
C LYS A 107 -20.55 -1.83 29.19
N ASN A 108 -21.85 -1.55 29.24
CA ASN A 108 -22.74 -1.57 28.07
C ASN A 108 -22.15 -0.74 26.93
N GLY A 109 -22.01 -1.35 25.75
CA GLY A 109 -21.49 -0.68 24.53
C GLY A 109 -19.97 -0.60 24.41
N GLU A 110 -19.20 -0.89 25.47
CA GLU A 110 -17.72 -0.84 25.43
C GLU A 110 -17.14 -1.84 24.42
N LEU A 111 -17.74 -3.03 24.32
CA LEU A 111 -17.29 -4.09 23.42
C LEU A 111 -17.49 -3.75 21.94
N SER A 112 -18.63 -3.16 21.59
CA SER A 112 -18.94 -2.74 20.22
C SER A 112 -18.08 -1.54 19.83
N ALA A 113 -17.86 -0.59 20.75
CA ALA A 113 -16.96 0.54 20.52
C ALA A 113 -15.50 0.07 20.30
N LYS A 114 -14.98 -0.80 21.18
CA LYS A 114 -13.63 -1.38 21.02
C LYS A 114 -13.47 -2.19 19.75
N LEU A 115 -14.48 -2.94 19.34
CA LEU A 115 -14.44 -3.67 18.08
C LEU A 115 -14.37 -2.70 16.88
N ALA A 116 -15.21 -1.67 16.88
CA ALA A 116 -15.22 -0.66 15.83
C ALA A 116 -13.83 0.02 15.74
N GLU A 117 -13.31 0.48 16.87
CA GLU A 117 -11.98 1.10 16.98
C GLU A 117 -10.87 0.17 16.47
N ASN A 118 -10.77 -1.05 17.01
CA ASN A 118 -9.75 -2.00 16.59
C ASN A 118 -9.83 -2.36 15.10
N THR A 119 -11.04 -2.43 14.54
CA THR A 119 -11.20 -2.71 13.10
C THR A 119 -10.79 -1.55 12.22
N VAL A 120 -10.96 -0.31 12.67
CA VAL A 120 -10.45 0.88 11.98
C VAL A 120 -8.93 0.89 12.06
N LEU A 121 -8.34 0.67 13.25
CA LEU A 121 -6.89 0.60 13.44
C LEU A 121 -6.24 -0.49 12.57
N VAL A 122 -6.86 -1.66 12.47
CA VAL A 122 -6.35 -2.73 11.61
C VAL A 122 -6.53 -2.39 10.13
N ARG A 123 -7.65 -1.76 9.75
CA ARG A 123 -7.86 -1.31 8.36
C ARG A 123 -6.81 -0.28 7.95
N ASP A 124 -6.51 0.68 8.82
CA ASP A 124 -5.57 1.77 8.56
C ASP A 124 -4.11 1.31 8.68
N GLY A 125 -3.83 0.29 9.50
CA GLY A 125 -2.49 -0.30 9.60
C GLY A 125 -2.14 -1.25 8.45
N VAL A 126 -3.14 -1.85 7.80
CA VAL A 126 -2.96 -2.78 6.67
C VAL A 126 -3.25 -2.11 5.33
N GLY A 127 -4.17 -1.15 5.31
CA GLY A 127 -4.41 -0.24 4.19
C GLY A 127 -3.40 0.89 4.20
N THR A 128 -3.28 1.57 3.06
CA THR A 128 -2.46 2.78 2.95
C THR A 128 -3.15 3.94 3.66
N LYS A 129 -2.40 4.66 4.51
CA LYS A 129 -2.86 5.84 5.25
C LYS A 129 -3.02 7.07 4.35
#